data_AF-I1MRY3-F1
#
_entry.id   AF-I1MRY3-F1
#
_cell.length_a   1.000
_cell.length_b   1.000
_cell.length_c   1.000
_cell.angle_alpha   90.00
_cell.angle_beta   90.00
_cell.angle_gamma   90.00
#
_symmetry.space_group_name_H-M   'P 1'
#
loop_
_entity.id
_entity.type
_entity.pdbx_description
1 polymer ?
#
loop_
_entity_poly.entity_id
_entity_poly.type
_entity_poly.pdbx_seq_one_letter_code
_entity_poly.pdbx_strand_id
1 'polypeptide(L)'
;MEVNIEKTLLMCKSFMKEVKIWGCLKQTGVSLRYMMEFGSNPTQKNLLISAQFLHKELPIRIARRAIELHSLPHGLSHMPPVLKVRHWYLDSFREIISFPEIKNMNDEKEFTELIKAIKVRHNNVVPTMALGVQQLKNVFEDPDEIDEFLDRFYMSRIGIRMLIGQHVELHNPNPPPNCVGYIHTNMSPVNVARNASEDARSMCYREYGSAAEVRIYGDPDFTFPYVPAHLHLMVFELVKNSLRAVQERFMDSDEVAPPIRIIIADGIEDVTIKVSFYNF
;
A
#
# COMPACT_ATOMS: atom_id res chain seq x y z
N MET A 1 -38.27 20.42 12.06
CA MET A 1 -37.23 20.23 11.02
C MET A 1 -35.88 20.75 11.53
N GLU A 2 -35.82 21.94 12.15
CA GLU A 2 -34.60 22.50 12.76
C GLU A 2 -34.00 21.66 13.92
N VAL A 3 -34.82 21.08 14.79
CA VAL A 3 -34.36 20.22 15.92
C VAL A 3 -33.59 18.98 15.45
N ASN A 4 -33.85 18.48 14.23
CA ASN A 4 -33.16 17.32 13.67
C ASN A 4 -31.81 17.72 13.06
N ILE A 5 -31.73 18.93 12.49
CA ILE A 5 -30.49 19.50 11.93
C ILE A 5 -29.50 19.79 13.05
N GLU A 6 -29.94 20.40 14.16
CA GLU A 6 -29.09 20.75 15.29
C GLU A 6 -28.53 19.53 16.02
N LYS A 7 -29.35 18.48 16.22
CA LYS A 7 -28.90 17.18 16.74
C LYS A 7 -27.90 16.51 15.82
N THR A 8 -28.14 16.52 14.51
CA THR A 8 -27.21 15.97 13.51
C THR A 8 -25.88 16.73 13.53
N LEU A 9 -25.93 18.07 13.62
CA LEU A 9 -24.74 18.92 13.68
C LEU A 9 -23.91 18.65 14.94
N LEU A 10 -24.57 18.45 16.08
CA LEU A 10 -23.92 18.12 17.36
C LEU A 10 -23.26 16.73 17.30
N MET A 11 -23.94 15.75 16.70
CA MET A 11 -23.41 14.40 16.52
C MET A 11 -22.17 14.39 15.60
N CYS A 12 -22.22 15.17 14.50
CA CYS A 12 -21.08 15.38 13.60
C CYS A 12 -19.91 16.07 14.31
N LYS A 13 -20.16 17.07 15.15
CA LYS A 13 -19.12 17.74 15.94
C LYS A 13 -18.48 16.80 16.95
N SER A 14 -19.28 15.96 17.62
CA SER A 14 -18.79 14.94 18.55
C SER A 14 -17.90 13.91 17.85
N PHE A 15 -18.35 13.38 16.71
CA PHE A 15 -17.60 12.42 15.92
C PHE A 15 -16.26 12.99 15.43
N MET A 16 -16.25 14.21 14.90
CA MET A 16 -15.00 14.85 14.46
C MET A 16 -14.05 15.16 15.63
N LYS A 17 -14.57 15.41 16.84
CA LYS A 17 -13.75 15.55 18.04
C LYS A 17 -13.06 14.23 18.39
N GLU A 18 -13.78 13.12 18.30
CA GLU A 18 -13.24 11.79 18.52
C GLU A 18 -12.16 11.43 17.50
N VAL A 19 -12.41 11.65 16.21
CA VAL A 19 -11.40 11.48 15.14
C VAL A 19 -10.12 12.26 15.47
N LYS A 20 -10.23 13.52 15.92
CA LYS A 20 -9.07 14.32 16.32
C LYS A 20 -8.31 13.72 17.49
N ILE A 21 -9.00 13.24 18.54
CA ILE A 21 -8.38 12.60 19.70
C ILE A 21 -7.59 11.38 19.27
N TRP A 22 -8.20 10.48 18.50
CA TRP A 22 -7.55 9.26 18.01
C TRP A 22 -6.36 9.55 17.08
N GLY A 23 -6.49 10.54 16.18
CA GLY A 23 -5.41 10.90 15.26
C GLY A 23 -4.14 11.45 15.95
N CYS A 24 -4.28 12.01 17.16
CA CYS A 24 -3.17 12.49 17.99
C CYS A 24 -2.45 11.37 18.77
N LEU A 25 -3.03 10.17 18.89
CA LEU A 25 -2.40 9.07 19.62
C LEU A 25 -1.15 8.55 18.88
N LYS A 26 -0.15 8.09 19.64
CA LYS A 26 1.10 7.56 19.06
C LYS A 26 0.82 6.21 18.38
N GLN A 27 1.33 6.05 17.15
CA GLN A 27 1.25 4.79 16.42
C GLN A 27 2.32 3.82 16.92
N THR A 28 2.01 2.53 16.89
CA THR A 28 2.95 1.46 17.28
C THR A 28 3.74 0.97 16.08
N GLY A 29 5.06 1.16 16.06
CA GLY A 29 5.92 0.57 15.02
C GLY A 29 5.97 -0.95 15.13
N VAL A 30 5.83 -1.66 14.01
CA VAL A 30 5.91 -3.13 13.97
C VAL A 30 6.94 -3.52 12.93
N SER A 31 8.00 -4.24 13.34
CA SER A 31 9.06 -4.67 12.44
C SER A 31 8.67 -5.93 11.66
N LEU A 32 9.27 -6.11 10.48
CA LEU A 32 9.07 -7.33 9.68
C LEU A 32 9.44 -8.59 10.48
N ARG A 33 10.56 -8.54 11.22
CA ARG A 33 11.00 -9.60 12.11
C ARG A 33 9.94 -9.98 13.14
N TYR A 34 9.35 -8.99 13.82
CA TYR A 34 8.28 -9.25 14.79
C TYR A 34 7.07 -9.92 14.13
N MET A 35 6.65 -9.45 12.94
CA MET A 35 5.52 -10.05 12.22
C MET A 35 5.77 -11.51 11.84
N MET A 36 7.00 -11.84 11.42
CA MET A 36 7.39 -13.21 11.12
C MET A 36 7.40 -14.08 12.37
N GLU A 37 8.09 -13.66 13.43
CA GLU A 37 8.20 -14.43 14.68
C GLU A 37 6.81 -14.69 15.28
N PHE A 38 5.95 -13.67 15.30
CA PHE A 38 4.58 -13.77 15.80
C PHE A 38 3.69 -14.70 14.95
N GLY A 39 3.85 -14.68 13.63
CA GLY A 39 3.00 -15.41 12.69
C GLY A 39 3.49 -16.81 12.32
N SER A 40 4.73 -17.18 12.69
CA SER A 40 5.36 -18.44 12.21
C SER A 40 4.60 -19.70 12.64
N ASN A 41 3.93 -19.66 13.80
CA ASN A 41 3.06 -20.72 14.30
C ASN A 41 1.73 -20.10 14.75
N PRO A 42 0.80 -19.82 13.82
CA PRO A 42 -0.43 -19.11 14.15
C PRO A 42 -1.37 -20.01 14.97
N THR A 43 -1.40 -19.79 16.28
CA THR A 43 -2.44 -20.38 17.14
C THR A 43 -3.68 -19.49 17.19
N GLN A 44 -4.82 -20.03 17.60
CA GLN A 44 -6.02 -19.22 17.87
C GLN A 44 -5.72 -18.05 18.83
N LYS A 45 -4.83 -18.26 19.81
CA LYS A 45 -4.38 -17.19 20.72
C LYS A 45 -3.60 -16.09 20.00
N ASN A 46 -2.75 -16.44 19.04
CA ASN A 46 -2.02 -15.45 18.22
C ASN A 46 -2.98 -14.63 17.36
N LEU A 47 -3.97 -15.27 16.73
CA LEU A 47 -4.98 -14.58 15.92
C LEU A 47 -5.80 -13.60 16.77
N LEU A 48 -6.25 -14.04 17.95
CA LEU A 48 -6.97 -13.19 18.89
C LEU A 48 -6.14 -11.98 19.36
N ILE A 49 -4.87 -12.18 19.72
CA ILE A 49 -3.96 -11.09 20.11
C ILE A 49 -3.74 -10.12 18.94
N SER A 50 -3.60 -10.64 17.73
CA SER A 50 -3.46 -9.84 16.51
C SER A 50 -4.69 -8.98 16.26
N ALA A 51 -5.89 -9.56 16.34
CA ALA A 51 -7.15 -8.83 16.18
C ALA A 51 -7.31 -7.74 17.25
N GLN A 52 -7.04 -8.05 18.52
CA GLN A 52 -7.08 -7.08 19.62
C GLN A 52 -6.09 -5.93 19.42
N PHE A 53 -4.88 -6.22 18.91
CA PHE A 53 -3.92 -5.20 18.55
C PHE A 53 -4.46 -4.30 17.43
N LEU A 54 -5.01 -4.88 16.36
CA LEU A 54 -5.57 -4.12 15.22
C LEU A 54 -6.79 -3.29 15.61
N HIS A 55 -7.66 -3.81 16.48
CA HIS A 55 -8.82 -3.09 17.01
C HIS A 55 -8.41 -1.79 17.72
N LYS A 56 -7.24 -1.79 18.39
CA LYS A 56 -6.67 -0.60 19.05
C LYS A 56 -5.86 0.28 18.09
N GLU A 57 -5.08 -0.32 17.20
CA GLU A 57 -4.09 0.39 16.37
C GLU A 57 -4.70 1.01 15.11
N LEU A 58 -5.65 0.34 14.44
CA LEU A 58 -6.22 0.81 13.18
C LEU A 58 -6.98 2.14 13.32
N PRO A 59 -7.81 2.39 14.36
CA PRO A 59 -8.46 3.68 14.54
C PRO A 59 -7.48 4.85 14.60
N ILE A 60 -6.33 4.67 15.28
CA ILE A 60 -5.27 5.70 15.38
C ILE A 60 -4.75 6.08 13.99
N ARG A 61 -4.39 5.07 13.18
CA ARG A 61 -3.82 5.29 11.85
C ARG A 61 -4.84 5.88 10.89
N ILE A 62 -6.06 5.34 10.87
CA ILE A 62 -7.15 5.77 9.98
C ILE A 62 -7.60 7.19 10.32
N ALA A 63 -7.78 7.50 11.61
CA ALA A 63 -8.14 8.85 12.06
C ALA A 63 -7.10 9.89 11.62
N ARG A 64 -5.82 9.58 11.77
CA ARG A 64 -4.73 10.46 11.31
C ARG A 64 -4.83 10.73 9.81
N ARG A 65 -5.11 9.71 8.99
CA ARG A 65 -5.30 9.90 7.54
C ARG A 65 -6.50 10.80 7.22
N ALA A 66 -7.61 10.65 7.93
CA ALA A 66 -8.78 11.50 7.74
C ALA A 66 -8.49 12.98 8.06
N ILE A 67 -7.70 13.24 9.11
CA ILE A 67 -7.24 14.59 9.47
C ILE A 67 -6.30 15.15 8.41
N GLU A 68 -5.30 14.37 8.00
CA GLU A 68 -4.35 14.76 6.95
C GLU A 68 -5.05 15.14 5.64
N LEU A 69 -6.01 14.34 5.19
CA LEU A 69 -6.80 14.63 3.99
C LEU A 69 -7.64 15.91 4.13
N HIS A 70 -8.06 16.27 5.36
CA HIS A 70 -8.76 17.52 5.62
C HIS A 70 -7.81 18.74 5.59
N SER A 71 -6.55 18.55 5.99
CA SER A 71 -5.53 19.59 6.06
C SER A 71 -4.70 19.75 4.79
N LEU A 72 -5.06 19.05 3.71
CA LEU A 72 -4.41 19.14 2.41
C LEU A 72 -4.39 20.58 1.86
N PRO A 73 -3.23 21.09 1.37
CA PRO A 73 -3.05 22.48 0.99
C PRO A 73 -3.70 22.81 -0.37
N HIS A 74 -3.63 24.09 -0.76
CA HIS A 74 -3.96 24.60 -2.10
C HIS A 74 -5.38 24.25 -2.59
N GLY A 75 -6.30 24.00 -1.66
CA GLY A 75 -7.67 23.59 -1.99
C GLY A 75 -7.81 22.11 -2.37
N LEU A 76 -6.74 21.30 -2.35
CA LEU A 76 -6.79 19.87 -2.68
C LEU A 76 -7.76 19.11 -1.76
N SER A 77 -7.85 19.51 -0.48
CA SER A 77 -8.80 18.96 0.51
C SER A 77 -10.28 19.14 0.12
N HIS A 78 -10.59 20.07 -0.78
CA HIS A 78 -11.93 20.36 -1.27
C HIS A 78 -12.25 19.67 -2.60
N MET A 79 -11.26 19.05 -3.25
CA MET A 79 -11.48 18.33 -4.51
C MET A 79 -12.42 17.14 -4.28
N PRO A 80 -13.46 16.94 -5.12
CA PRO A 80 -14.44 15.87 -4.93
C PRO A 80 -13.83 14.46 -4.78
N PRO A 81 -12.79 14.07 -5.57
CA PRO A 81 -12.10 12.79 -5.36
C PRO A 81 -11.44 12.66 -3.98
N VAL A 82 -10.83 13.73 -3.47
CA VAL A 82 -10.16 13.75 -2.17
C VAL A 82 -11.19 13.68 -1.03
N LEU A 83 -12.31 14.40 -1.16
CA LEU A 83 -13.43 14.30 -0.21
C LEU A 83 -13.99 12.88 -0.15
N LYS A 84 -14.11 12.21 -1.30
CA LYS A 84 -14.55 10.80 -1.37
C LYS A 84 -13.60 9.88 -0.60
N VAL A 85 -12.29 10.04 -0.78
CA VAL A 85 -11.29 9.27 -0.03
C VAL A 85 -11.39 9.57 1.46
N ARG A 86 -11.55 10.84 1.86
CA ARG A 86 -11.75 11.23 3.25
C ARG A 86 -12.97 10.54 3.86
N HIS A 87 -14.09 10.46 3.14
CA HIS A 87 -15.28 9.76 3.61
C HIS A 87 -15.00 8.26 3.83
N TRP A 88 -14.27 7.59 2.93
CA TRP A 88 -13.87 6.19 3.15
C TRP A 88 -13.10 5.97 4.45
N TYR A 89 -12.17 6.87 4.79
CA TYR A 89 -11.44 6.80 6.07
C TYR A 89 -12.37 7.04 7.26
N LEU A 90 -13.27 8.04 7.19
CA LEU A 90 -14.22 8.32 8.27
C LEU A 90 -15.22 7.18 8.50
N ASP A 91 -15.74 6.58 7.44
CA ASP A 91 -16.64 5.43 7.53
C ASP A 91 -15.92 4.24 8.17
N SER A 92 -14.70 3.95 7.72
CA SER A 92 -13.88 2.87 8.27
C SER A 92 -13.51 3.10 9.73
N PHE A 93 -13.21 4.35 10.10
CA PHE A 93 -12.97 4.73 11.49
C PHE A 93 -14.20 4.46 12.35
N ARG A 94 -15.37 4.95 11.92
CA ARG A 94 -16.64 4.75 12.63
C ARG A 94 -16.96 3.27 12.83
N GLU A 95 -16.78 2.45 11.81
CA GLU A 95 -17.06 1.01 11.90
C GLU A 95 -16.14 0.31 12.91
N ILE A 96 -14.84 0.62 12.93
CA ILE A 96 -13.90 -0.03 13.86
C ILE A 96 -14.17 0.38 15.30
N ILE A 97 -14.38 1.68 15.59
CA ILE A 97 -14.64 2.14 16.97
C ILE A 97 -15.99 1.65 17.49
N SER A 98 -16.95 1.39 16.60
CA SER A 98 -18.27 0.85 16.95
C SER A 98 -18.24 -0.66 17.13
N PHE A 99 -17.17 -1.32 16.69
CA PHE A 99 -16.99 -2.76 16.88
C PHE A 99 -16.70 -3.05 18.36
N PRO A 100 -17.43 -4.00 18.99
CA PRO A 100 -17.25 -4.31 20.40
C PRO A 100 -15.85 -4.86 20.71
N GLU A 101 -15.48 -4.87 21.98
CA GLU A 101 -14.22 -5.47 22.41
C GLU A 101 -14.13 -6.95 22.00
N ILE A 102 -13.01 -7.33 21.39
CA ILE A 102 -12.74 -8.69 20.90
C ILE A 102 -12.29 -9.57 22.07
N LYS A 103 -13.16 -10.49 22.52
CA LYS A 103 -12.94 -11.34 23.70
C LYS A 103 -12.69 -12.79 23.36
N ASN A 104 -13.20 -13.24 22.22
CA ASN A 104 -13.15 -14.65 21.81
C ASN A 104 -12.99 -14.80 20.28
N MET A 105 -12.88 -16.04 19.82
CA MET A 105 -12.65 -16.34 18.39
C MET A 105 -13.84 -16.01 17.48
N ASN A 106 -15.06 -15.93 18.00
CA ASN A 106 -16.20 -15.48 17.18
C ASN A 106 -16.08 -13.97 16.89
N ASP A 107 -15.80 -13.17 17.93
CA ASP A 107 -15.57 -11.73 17.78
C ASP A 107 -14.38 -11.45 16.84
N GLU A 108 -13.32 -12.26 16.97
CA GLU A 108 -12.12 -12.20 16.14
C GLU A 108 -12.44 -12.42 14.65
N LYS A 109 -13.26 -13.44 14.35
CA LYS A 109 -13.70 -13.75 12.99
C LYS A 109 -14.58 -12.64 12.42
N GLU A 110 -15.53 -12.12 13.19
CA GLU A 110 -16.38 -11.00 12.78
C GLU A 110 -15.56 -9.74 12.51
N PHE A 111 -14.58 -9.46 13.36
CA PHE A 111 -13.65 -8.34 13.16
C PHE A 111 -12.78 -8.53 11.92
N THR A 112 -12.33 -9.75 11.65
CA THR A 112 -11.57 -10.10 10.45
C THR A 112 -12.36 -9.78 9.18
N GLU A 113 -13.66 -10.11 9.14
CA GLU A 113 -14.51 -9.76 7.99
C GLU A 113 -14.71 -8.24 7.84
N LEU A 114 -14.84 -7.52 8.96
CA LEU A 114 -14.89 -6.05 8.93
C LEU A 114 -13.63 -5.45 8.30
N ILE A 115 -12.44 -5.83 8.76
CA ILE A 115 -11.19 -5.24 8.25
C ILE A 115 -10.88 -5.70 6.81
N LYS A 116 -11.36 -6.88 6.38
CA LYS A 116 -11.35 -7.30 4.96
C LYS A 116 -12.19 -6.34 4.12
N ALA A 117 -13.41 -6.03 4.54
CA ALA A 117 -14.28 -5.08 3.83
C ALA A 117 -13.64 -3.68 3.75
N ILE A 118 -13.02 -3.21 4.84
CA ILE A 118 -12.26 -1.95 4.87
C ILE A 118 -11.10 -1.97 3.89
N LYS A 119 -10.33 -3.06 3.80
CA LYS A 119 -9.23 -3.20 2.84
C LYS A 119 -9.72 -3.08 1.40
N VAL A 120 -10.86 -3.70 1.07
CA VAL A 120 -11.47 -3.64 -0.27
C VAL A 120 -11.96 -2.23 -0.59
N ARG A 121 -12.66 -1.57 0.35
CA ARG A 121 -13.12 -0.18 0.22
C ARG A 121 -12.00 0.77 -0.20
N HIS A 122 -10.80 0.55 0.35
CA HIS A 122 -9.64 1.41 0.09
C HIS A 122 -8.81 1.01 -1.15
N ASN A 123 -9.20 0.02 -1.95
CA ASN A 123 -8.44 -0.38 -3.14
C ASN A 123 -8.23 0.79 -4.12
N ASN A 124 -9.25 1.62 -4.31
CA ASN A 124 -9.23 2.72 -5.27
C ASN A 124 -8.71 4.05 -4.72
N VAL A 125 -8.08 4.07 -3.53
CA VAL A 125 -7.54 5.30 -2.95
C VAL A 125 -6.49 5.95 -3.86
N VAL A 126 -5.50 5.19 -4.34
CA VAL A 126 -4.42 5.72 -5.18
C VAL A 126 -4.96 6.36 -6.47
N PRO A 127 -5.75 5.66 -7.31
CA PRO A 127 -6.28 6.29 -8.52
C PRO A 127 -7.23 7.45 -8.21
N THR A 128 -8.01 7.39 -7.13
CA THR A 128 -8.92 8.49 -6.76
C THR A 128 -8.14 9.74 -6.30
N MET A 129 -7.04 9.56 -5.54
CA MET A 129 -6.16 10.66 -5.17
C MET A 129 -5.45 11.26 -6.39
N ALA A 130 -4.98 10.42 -7.31
CA ALA A 130 -4.38 10.89 -8.57
C ALA A 130 -5.34 11.76 -9.39
N LEU A 131 -6.62 11.38 -9.48
CA LEU A 131 -7.66 12.21 -10.10
C LEU A 131 -7.84 13.56 -9.38
N GLY A 132 -7.78 13.59 -8.05
CA GLY A 132 -7.87 14.83 -7.27
C GLY A 132 -6.69 15.78 -7.55
N VAL A 133 -5.47 15.24 -7.58
CA VAL A 133 -4.26 16.01 -7.90
C VAL A 133 -4.31 16.51 -9.35
N GLN A 134 -4.73 15.68 -10.29
CA GLN A 134 -4.88 16.06 -11.70
C GLN A 134 -5.89 17.21 -11.87
N GLN A 135 -7.03 17.15 -11.18
CA GLN A 135 -8.04 18.22 -11.22
C GLN A 135 -7.50 19.53 -10.64
N LEU A 136 -6.68 19.47 -9.59
CA LEU A 136 -6.04 20.65 -9.02
C LEU A 136 -5.01 21.27 -9.98
N LYS A 137 -4.19 20.44 -10.64
CA LYS A 137 -3.17 20.91 -11.60
C LYS A 137 -3.75 21.70 -12.78
N ASN A 138 -5.03 21.49 -13.11
CA ASN A 138 -5.72 22.30 -14.13
C ASN A 138 -6.02 23.75 -13.66
N VAL A 139 -5.88 24.02 -12.36
CA VAL A 139 -6.25 25.30 -11.72
C VAL A 139 -5.05 25.92 -11.00
N PHE A 140 -4.00 25.16 -10.70
CA PHE A 140 -2.85 25.59 -9.90
C PHE A 140 -1.54 24.96 -10.43
N GLU A 141 -0.53 25.79 -10.73
CA GLU A 141 0.66 25.38 -11.51
C GLU A 141 1.82 24.79 -10.69
N ASP A 142 1.91 25.01 -9.36
CA ASP A 142 3.12 24.66 -8.60
C ASP A 142 2.85 23.81 -7.33
N PRO A 143 3.02 22.47 -7.39
CA PRO A 143 2.56 21.55 -6.36
C PRO A 143 3.63 21.01 -5.40
N ASP A 144 4.85 21.55 -5.31
CA ASP A 144 5.96 20.91 -4.56
C ASP A 144 5.62 20.51 -3.10
N GLU A 145 4.76 21.26 -2.40
CA GLU A 145 4.29 20.90 -1.04
C GLU A 145 3.35 19.67 -1.00
N ILE A 146 2.77 19.29 -2.13
CA ILE A 146 1.84 18.15 -2.26
C ILE A 146 2.61 16.83 -2.20
N ASP A 147 3.84 16.78 -2.71
CA ASP A 147 4.62 15.54 -2.81
C ASP A 147 4.98 14.98 -1.43
N GLU A 148 5.50 15.82 -0.53
CA GLU A 148 5.84 15.40 0.83
C GLU A 148 4.59 14.88 1.60
N PHE A 149 3.43 15.49 1.33
CA PHE A 149 2.17 14.98 1.87
C PHE A 149 1.82 13.61 1.31
N LEU A 150 1.86 13.46 -0.01
CA LEU A 150 1.48 12.22 -0.68
C LEU A 150 2.39 11.08 -0.24
N ASP A 151 3.69 11.33 -0.08
CA ASP A 151 4.64 10.34 0.43
C ASP A 151 4.26 9.86 1.83
N ARG A 152 4.04 10.78 2.78
CA ARG A 152 3.60 10.42 4.14
C ARG A 152 2.26 9.69 4.12
N PHE A 153 1.32 10.13 3.29
CA PHE A 153 0.00 9.53 3.15
C PHE A 153 0.10 8.08 2.64
N TYR A 154 0.83 7.85 1.55
CA TYR A 154 0.99 6.54 0.94
C TYR A 154 1.83 5.59 1.79
N MET A 155 2.88 6.06 2.45
CA MET A 155 3.68 5.24 3.37
C MET A 155 2.83 4.69 4.53
N SER A 156 2.02 5.52 5.18
CA SER A 156 1.11 5.02 6.22
C SER A 156 0.04 4.11 5.67
N ARG A 157 -0.47 4.37 4.46
CA ARG A 157 -1.47 3.49 3.82
C ARG A 157 -0.88 2.11 3.53
N ILE A 158 0.36 2.03 3.05
CA ILE A 158 1.10 0.77 2.89
C ILE A 158 1.17 0.06 4.24
N GLY A 159 1.51 0.76 5.32
CA GLY A 159 1.52 0.22 6.68
C GLY A 159 0.16 -0.33 7.15
N ILE A 160 -0.94 0.38 6.91
CA ILE A 160 -2.31 -0.09 7.24
C ILE A 160 -2.65 -1.35 6.43
N ARG A 161 -2.37 -1.35 5.12
CA ARG A 161 -2.63 -2.52 4.26
C ARG A 161 -1.77 -3.71 4.64
N MET A 162 -0.53 -3.49 5.07
CA MET A 162 0.36 -4.53 5.57
C MET A 162 -0.20 -5.16 6.84
N LEU A 163 -0.64 -4.36 7.82
CA LEU A 163 -1.20 -4.86 9.07
C LEU A 163 -2.48 -5.68 8.86
N ILE A 164 -3.45 -5.14 8.11
CA ILE A 164 -4.70 -5.85 7.80
C ILE A 164 -4.39 -7.09 6.97
N GLY A 165 -3.52 -6.95 5.96
CA GLY A 165 -3.13 -8.01 5.06
C GLY A 165 -2.49 -9.20 5.77
N GLN A 166 -1.54 -8.92 6.67
CA GLN A 166 -0.86 -9.93 7.47
C GLN A 166 -1.85 -10.75 8.30
N HIS A 167 -2.74 -10.08 9.02
CA HIS A 167 -3.73 -10.75 9.86
C HIS A 167 -4.72 -11.59 9.04
N VAL A 168 -5.18 -11.06 7.91
CA VAL A 168 -6.08 -11.79 7.01
C VAL A 168 -5.39 -13.01 6.42
N GLU A 169 -4.14 -12.90 5.99
CA GLU A 169 -3.42 -14.00 5.35
C GLU A 169 -3.01 -15.09 6.36
N LEU A 170 -2.82 -14.77 7.64
CA LEU A 170 -2.62 -15.76 8.70
C LEU A 170 -3.84 -16.69 8.90
N HIS A 171 -5.01 -16.33 8.36
CA HIS A 171 -6.20 -17.18 8.34
C HIS A 171 -6.31 -18.07 7.11
N ASN A 172 -5.37 -18.01 6.17
CA ASN A 172 -5.40 -18.84 4.98
C ASN A 172 -5.26 -20.31 5.42
N PRO A 173 -6.24 -21.20 5.13
CA PRO A 173 -6.17 -22.60 5.51
C PRO A 173 -5.10 -23.37 4.74
N ASN A 174 -4.68 -22.84 3.58
CA ASN A 174 -3.68 -23.43 2.70
C ASN A 174 -2.61 -22.36 2.38
N PRO A 175 -1.81 -21.93 3.38
CA PRO A 175 -0.78 -20.94 3.14
C PRO A 175 0.26 -21.50 2.16
N PRO A 176 0.79 -20.68 1.25
CA PRO A 176 1.90 -21.11 0.40
C PRO A 176 3.10 -21.54 1.25
N PRO A 177 3.96 -22.45 0.75
CA PRO A 177 5.15 -22.85 1.47
C PRO A 177 6.06 -21.64 1.72
N ASN A 178 6.74 -21.64 2.87
CA ASN A 178 7.65 -20.56 3.30
C ASN A 178 6.97 -19.19 3.44
N CYS A 179 5.64 -19.12 3.62
CA CYS A 179 4.92 -17.88 3.87
C CYS A 179 4.39 -17.81 5.30
N VAL A 180 4.63 -16.65 5.93
CA VAL A 180 4.03 -16.23 7.19
C VAL A 180 3.16 -15.02 6.91
N GLY A 181 1.88 -15.25 6.67
CA GLY A 181 0.99 -14.23 6.11
C GLY A 181 1.53 -13.72 4.76
N TYR A 182 1.80 -12.42 4.66
CA TYR A 182 2.37 -11.79 3.46
C TYR A 182 3.88 -11.90 3.31
N ILE A 183 4.55 -12.42 4.32
CA ILE A 183 6.00 -12.45 4.36
C ILE A 183 6.47 -13.81 3.87
N HIS A 184 7.17 -13.83 2.75
CA HIS A 184 7.84 -15.03 2.28
C HIS A 184 9.24 -15.06 2.94
N THR A 185 9.53 -16.11 3.71
CA THR A 185 10.73 -16.18 4.55
C THR A 185 12.02 -16.32 3.73
N ASN A 186 11.93 -16.95 2.55
CA ASN A 186 13.08 -17.20 1.68
C ASN A 186 12.81 -16.63 0.26
N MET A 187 12.44 -15.36 0.16
CA MET A 187 12.03 -14.76 -1.11
C MET A 187 13.24 -14.56 -2.02
N SER A 188 13.16 -15.05 -3.27
CA SER A 188 14.20 -14.83 -4.29
C SER A 188 13.92 -13.52 -5.06
N PRO A 189 14.75 -12.47 -4.90
CA PRO A 189 14.58 -11.21 -5.62
C PRO A 189 14.75 -11.39 -7.13
N VAL A 190 15.58 -12.35 -7.58
CA VAL A 190 15.75 -12.69 -9.00
C VAL A 190 14.43 -13.18 -9.59
N ASN A 191 13.73 -14.08 -8.92
CA ASN A 191 12.44 -14.61 -9.40
C ASN A 191 11.36 -13.53 -9.39
N VAL A 192 11.30 -12.70 -8.34
CA VAL A 192 10.35 -11.57 -8.27
C VAL A 192 10.62 -10.56 -9.38
N ALA A 193 11.87 -10.20 -9.63
CA ALA A 193 12.26 -9.29 -10.69
C ALA A 193 11.95 -9.86 -12.08
N ARG A 194 12.12 -11.17 -12.29
CA ARG A 194 11.76 -11.85 -13.54
C ARG A 194 10.26 -11.73 -13.82
N ASN A 195 9.43 -12.11 -12.85
CA ASN A 195 7.96 -12.05 -13.00
C ASN A 195 7.49 -10.61 -13.25
N ALA A 196 7.99 -9.64 -12.47
CA ALA A 196 7.69 -8.22 -12.65
C ALA A 196 8.10 -7.70 -14.04
N SER A 197 9.25 -8.16 -14.54
CA SER A 197 9.74 -7.80 -15.88
C SER A 197 8.88 -8.40 -16.99
N GLU A 198 8.44 -9.65 -16.86
CA GLU A 198 7.54 -10.31 -17.81
C GLU A 198 6.18 -9.62 -17.89
N ASP A 199 5.61 -9.25 -16.74
CA ASP A 199 4.37 -8.48 -16.66
C ASP A 199 4.51 -7.11 -17.35
N ALA A 200 5.58 -6.38 -17.05
CA ALA A 200 5.86 -5.08 -17.65
C ALA A 200 6.10 -5.17 -19.16
N ARG A 201 6.85 -6.18 -19.62
CA ARG A 201 7.08 -6.45 -21.04
C ARG A 201 5.79 -6.81 -21.76
N SER A 202 4.92 -7.60 -21.14
CA SER A 202 3.61 -7.94 -21.71
C SER A 202 2.73 -6.70 -21.90
N MET A 203 2.80 -5.73 -20.99
CA MET A 203 2.11 -4.45 -21.14
C MET A 203 2.71 -3.59 -22.26
N CYS A 204 4.04 -3.46 -22.30
CA CYS A 204 4.73 -2.72 -23.36
C CYS A 204 4.44 -3.30 -24.74
N TYR A 205 4.47 -4.63 -24.88
CA TYR A 205 4.15 -5.32 -26.13
C TYR A 205 2.72 -5.06 -26.60
N ARG A 206 1.74 -5.02 -25.68
CA ARG A 206 0.35 -4.70 -26.03
C ARG A 206 0.17 -3.27 -26.53
N GLU A 207 0.93 -2.32 -25.99
CA GLU A 207 0.82 -0.91 -26.36
C GLU A 207 1.60 -0.58 -27.65
N TYR A 208 2.82 -1.11 -27.79
CA TYR A 208 3.75 -0.70 -28.84
C TYR A 208 4.07 -1.80 -29.86
N GLY A 209 3.49 -3.00 -29.72
CA GLY A 209 3.72 -4.16 -30.60
C GLY A 209 5.08 -4.84 -30.43
N SER A 210 5.98 -4.28 -29.62
CA SER A 210 7.28 -4.85 -29.29
C SER A 210 7.71 -4.41 -27.89
N ALA A 211 8.72 -5.09 -27.33
CA ALA A 211 9.29 -4.74 -26.04
C ALA A 211 10.75 -5.19 -25.97
N ALA A 212 11.63 -4.29 -25.54
CA ALA A 212 13.04 -4.58 -25.36
C ALA A 212 13.29 -5.81 -24.46
N GLU A 213 14.43 -6.47 -24.66
CA GLU A 213 14.89 -7.55 -23.79
C GLU A 213 15.21 -6.99 -22.39
N VAL A 214 14.88 -7.76 -21.34
CA VAL A 214 15.25 -7.44 -19.96
C VAL A 214 16.21 -8.54 -19.48
N ARG A 215 17.45 -8.16 -19.17
CA ARG A 215 18.49 -9.06 -18.66
C ARG A 215 18.69 -8.85 -17.17
N ILE A 216 18.59 -9.94 -16.40
CA ILE A 216 18.69 -9.92 -14.94
C ILE A 216 19.99 -10.60 -14.53
N TYR A 217 20.79 -9.91 -13.71
CA TYR A 217 22.04 -10.37 -13.16
C TYR A 217 21.96 -10.36 -11.64
N GLY A 218 22.40 -11.44 -11.00
CA GLY A 218 22.39 -11.62 -9.55
C GLY A 218 22.55 -13.08 -9.20
N ASP A 219 22.83 -13.36 -7.94
CA ASP A 219 22.90 -14.74 -7.45
C ASP A 219 21.48 -15.38 -7.45
N PRO A 220 21.24 -16.46 -8.22
CA PRO A 220 19.95 -17.14 -8.23
C PRO A 220 19.59 -17.80 -6.89
N ASP A 221 20.57 -18.12 -6.06
CA ASP A 221 20.39 -18.79 -4.77
C ASP A 221 20.21 -17.78 -3.62
N PHE A 222 20.49 -16.49 -3.86
CA PHE A 222 20.28 -15.44 -2.89
C PHE A 222 18.79 -15.29 -2.55
N THR A 223 18.47 -15.33 -1.26
CA THR A 223 17.12 -15.16 -0.73
C THR A 223 17.12 -14.37 0.57
N PHE A 224 16.02 -13.69 0.86
CA PHE A 224 15.82 -13.01 2.15
C PHE A 224 14.33 -12.90 2.50
N PRO A 225 13.97 -12.71 3.77
CA PRO A 225 12.58 -12.54 4.16
C PRO A 225 12.03 -11.17 3.72
N TYR A 226 10.96 -11.18 2.92
CA TYR A 226 10.30 -9.95 2.48
C TYR A 226 8.86 -10.19 2.01
N VAL A 227 8.15 -9.12 1.63
CA VAL A 227 6.81 -9.20 1.03
C VAL A 227 6.95 -9.21 -0.49
N PRO A 228 6.75 -10.37 -1.18
CA PRO A 228 7.01 -10.47 -2.62
C PRO A 228 6.20 -9.47 -3.45
N ALA A 229 4.95 -9.22 -3.08
CA ALA A 229 4.07 -8.29 -3.77
C ALA A 229 4.56 -6.83 -3.70
N HIS A 230 5.23 -6.43 -2.61
CA HIS A 230 5.80 -5.08 -2.51
C HIS A 230 7.00 -4.94 -3.45
N LEU A 231 7.89 -5.94 -3.45
CA LEU A 231 9.05 -5.92 -4.34
C LEU A 231 8.65 -6.00 -5.81
N HIS A 232 7.69 -6.88 -6.14
CA HIS A 232 7.14 -6.99 -7.50
C HIS A 232 6.65 -5.63 -8.00
N LEU A 233 5.83 -4.91 -7.21
CA LEU A 233 5.33 -3.60 -7.60
C LEU A 233 6.45 -2.58 -7.86
N MET A 234 7.47 -2.54 -6.99
CA MET A 234 8.61 -1.63 -7.17
C MET A 234 9.38 -1.93 -8.46
N VAL A 235 9.73 -3.19 -8.69
CA VAL A 235 10.47 -3.59 -9.90
C VAL A 235 9.60 -3.41 -11.15
N PHE A 236 8.33 -3.79 -11.09
CA PHE A 236 7.37 -3.65 -12.20
C PHE A 236 7.27 -2.20 -12.66
N GLU A 237 7.08 -1.25 -11.73
CA GLU A 237 6.96 0.17 -12.08
C GLU A 237 8.26 0.72 -12.70
N LEU A 238 9.44 0.37 -12.14
CA LEU A 238 10.74 0.76 -12.69
C LEU A 238 10.97 0.20 -14.09
N VAL A 239 10.69 -1.09 -14.30
CA VAL A 239 10.88 -1.77 -15.59
C VAL A 239 9.88 -1.25 -16.62
N LYS A 240 8.61 -1.02 -16.25
CA LYS A 240 7.60 -0.43 -17.12
C LYS A 240 8.04 0.96 -17.62
N ASN A 241 8.53 1.81 -16.72
CA ASN A 241 9.03 3.14 -17.10
C ASN A 241 10.27 3.04 -18.01
N SER A 242 11.18 2.12 -17.71
CA SER A 242 12.37 1.86 -18.53
C SER A 242 12.00 1.37 -19.93
N LEU A 243 11.06 0.42 -20.04
CA LEU A 243 10.54 -0.10 -21.31
C LEU A 243 9.91 0.99 -22.14
N ARG A 244 9.06 1.83 -21.54
CA ARG A 244 8.45 2.98 -22.21
C ARG A 244 9.52 3.92 -22.78
N ALA A 245 10.50 4.30 -21.97
CA ALA A 245 11.56 5.22 -22.39
C ALA A 245 12.49 4.64 -23.48
N VAL A 246 12.72 3.33 -23.49
CA VAL A 246 13.42 2.65 -24.59
C VAL A 246 12.54 2.65 -25.84
N GLN A 247 11.28 2.25 -25.71
CA GLN A 247 10.39 2.13 -26.84
C GLN A 247 10.14 3.48 -27.54
N GLU A 248 9.82 4.53 -26.79
CA GLU A 248 9.60 5.90 -27.31
C GLU A 248 10.82 6.46 -28.06
N ARG A 249 12.04 5.97 -27.79
CA ARG A 249 13.25 6.42 -28.47
C ARG A 249 13.60 5.60 -29.72
N PHE A 250 13.37 4.29 -29.70
CA PHE A 250 13.83 3.39 -30.75
C PHE A 250 12.73 2.90 -31.69
N MET A 251 11.44 3.16 -31.42
CA MET A 251 10.35 2.65 -32.27
C MET A 251 10.43 3.11 -33.73
N ASP A 252 10.94 4.32 -33.97
CA ASP A 252 11.12 4.92 -35.31
C ASP A 252 12.59 4.94 -35.75
N SER A 253 13.46 4.23 -35.03
CA SER A 253 14.90 4.17 -35.30
C SER A 253 15.26 2.89 -36.05
N ASP A 254 16.25 2.96 -36.94
CA ASP A 254 16.87 1.78 -37.54
C ASP A 254 17.83 1.06 -36.56
N GLU A 255 18.11 1.66 -35.39
CA GLU A 255 18.95 1.07 -34.36
C GLU A 255 18.19 0.03 -33.54
N VAL A 256 18.87 -1.07 -33.21
CA VAL A 256 18.32 -2.09 -32.30
C VAL A 256 18.30 -1.54 -30.87
N ALA A 257 17.12 -1.51 -30.27
CA ALA A 257 16.93 -1.10 -28.88
C ALA A 257 17.84 -1.90 -27.93
N PRO A 258 18.61 -1.24 -27.05
CA PRO A 258 19.47 -1.92 -26.09
C PRO A 258 18.63 -2.65 -25.03
N PRO A 259 19.15 -3.75 -24.45
CA PRO A 259 18.45 -4.45 -23.38
C PRO A 259 18.45 -3.60 -22.10
N ILE A 260 17.35 -3.69 -21.35
CA ILE A 260 17.28 -3.18 -19.98
C ILE A 260 18.01 -4.16 -19.08
N ARG A 261 18.90 -3.67 -18.21
CA ARG A 261 19.68 -4.50 -17.29
C ARG A 261 19.22 -4.28 -15.86
N ILE A 262 18.86 -5.36 -15.18
CA ILE A 262 18.59 -5.40 -13.74
C ILE A 262 19.77 -6.08 -13.06
N ILE A 263 20.41 -5.41 -12.13
CA ILE A 263 21.50 -5.97 -11.32
C ILE A 263 21.02 -6.06 -9.87
N ILE A 264 21.04 -7.26 -9.31
CA ILE A 264 20.68 -7.56 -7.93
C ILE A 264 21.99 -7.89 -7.21
N ALA A 265 22.33 -7.09 -6.22
CA ALA A 265 23.50 -7.28 -5.38
C ALA A 265 23.06 -7.45 -3.92
N ASP A 266 23.56 -8.52 -3.30
CA ASP A 266 23.46 -8.75 -1.87
C ASP A 266 24.64 -8.07 -1.15
N GLY A 267 24.32 -7.26 -0.16
CA GLY A 267 25.26 -6.69 0.79
C GLY A 267 25.04 -7.27 2.18
N ILE A 268 25.94 -6.95 3.11
CA ILE A 268 25.84 -7.38 4.51
C ILE A 268 24.60 -6.78 5.18
N GLU A 269 24.28 -5.52 4.85
CA GLU A 269 23.18 -4.76 5.45
C GLU A 269 22.05 -4.47 4.45
N ASP A 270 22.39 -4.33 3.17
CA ASP A 270 21.48 -3.85 2.13
C ASP A 270 21.33 -4.84 0.98
N VAL A 271 20.14 -4.88 0.39
CA VAL A 271 19.89 -5.49 -0.92
C VAL A 271 19.69 -4.39 -1.94
N THR A 272 20.54 -4.34 -2.96
CA THR A 272 20.47 -3.32 -4.01
C THR A 272 19.93 -3.91 -5.30
N ILE A 273 18.91 -3.29 -5.87
CA ILE A 273 18.37 -3.63 -7.19
C ILE A 273 18.51 -2.42 -8.09
N LYS A 274 19.44 -2.49 -9.03
CA LYS A 274 19.71 -1.42 -10.00
C LYS A 274 19.07 -1.77 -11.34
N VAL A 275 18.15 -0.93 -11.80
CA VAL A 275 17.59 -0.99 -13.16
C VAL A 275 18.29 0.07 -14.00
N SER A 276 18.90 -0.34 -15.11
CA SER A 276 19.61 0.55 -16.03
C SER A 276 19.16 0.31 -17.46
N PHE A 277 18.99 1.40 -18.19
CA PHE A 277 18.62 1.45 -19.59
C PHE A 277 19.33 2.68 -20.17
N TYR A 278 19.91 2.55 -21.37
CA TYR A 278 21.03 3.40 -21.82
C TYR A 278 22.30 3.17 -20.98
N ASN A 279 23.49 3.51 -21.50
CA ASN A 279 24.77 3.28 -20.80
C ASN A 279 25.04 4.26 -19.64
N PHE A 280 24.03 4.55 -18.82
CA PHE A 280 24.14 5.34 -17.58
C PHE A 280 23.74 4.49 -16.37
#